data_AF-A0A920WB22-F1
#
_entry.id   AF-A0A920WB22-F1
#
_cell.length_a   1.000
_cell.length_b   1.000
_cell.length_c   1.000
_cell.angle_alpha   90.00
_cell.angle_beta   90.00
_cell.angle_gamma   90.00
#
_symmetry.space_group_name_H-M   'P 1'
#
loop_
_entity.id
_entity.type
_entity.pdbx_description
1 polymer ?
#
loop_
_entity_poly.entity_id
_entity_poly.type
_entity_poly.pdbx_seq_one_letter_code
_entity_poly.pdbx_strand_id
1 'polypeptide(L)'
;MRGWYAVQINANDIACAGGVPKWFLATLLLPESIEQPQCDALFSEIIDSCTQLNVSLIGGHTEVTLGIDRPIILGTMLGEVEEKHLTYTGKAQEGDSIVLTKGISIEGTSILARERPQELLDSGVSQNIIDRSTQYLTNPGD
;
A
#
# COMPACT_ATOMS: atom_id res chain seq x y z
N MET A 1 4.79 -7.35 4.24
CA MET A 1 4.37 -6.00 3.81
C MET A 1 3.24 -5.98 2.79
N ARG A 2 2.92 -7.09 2.11
CA ARG A 2 1.93 -7.06 1.03
C ARG A 2 0.52 -6.76 1.56
N GLY A 3 0.17 -7.31 2.72
CA GLY A 3 -1.11 -7.03 3.37
C GLY A 3 -1.23 -5.57 3.79
N TRP A 4 -0.16 -5.02 4.36
CA TRP A 4 -0.09 -3.60 4.72
C TRP A 4 -0.32 -2.68 3.53
N TYR A 5 0.39 -2.91 2.42
CA TYR A 5 0.23 -2.12 1.20
C TYR A 5 -1.20 -2.13 0.67
N ALA A 6 -1.84 -3.31 0.63
CA ALA A 6 -3.21 -3.42 0.13
C ALA A 6 -4.19 -2.54 0.91
N VAL A 7 -4.03 -2.46 2.24
CA VAL A 7 -4.86 -1.62 3.11
C VAL A 7 -4.51 -0.14 2.94
N GLN A 8 -3.23 0.24 3.00
CA GLN A 8 -2.80 1.64 2.93
C GLN A 8 -3.13 2.31 1.60
N ILE A 9 -2.93 1.62 0.47
CA ILE A 9 -3.24 2.16 -0.86
C ILE A 9 -4.74 2.47 -0.95
N ASN A 10 -5.58 1.50 -0.57
CA ASN A 10 -7.03 1.70 -0.57
C ASN A 10 -7.48 2.81 0.39
N ALA A 11 -6.86 2.92 1.57
CA ALA A 11 -7.17 3.96 2.53
C ALA A 11 -6.77 5.35 2.02
N ASN A 12 -5.62 5.45 1.37
CA ASN A 12 -5.15 6.69 0.76
C ASN A 12 -6.09 7.15 -0.35
N ASP A 13 -6.61 6.25 -1.18
CA ASP A 13 -7.57 6.61 -2.23
C ASP A 13 -8.85 7.23 -1.65
N ILE A 14 -9.40 6.63 -0.57
CA ILE A 14 -10.55 7.20 0.14
C ILE A 14 -10.20 8.55 0.76
N ALA A 15 -9.03 8.68 1.39
CA ALA A 15 -8.59 9.93 2.00
C ALA A 15 -8.35 11.05 0.96
N CYS A 16 -7.81 10.71 -0.21
CA CYS A 16 -7.61 11.64 -1.32
C CYS A 16 -8.93 12.15 -1.91
N ALA A 17 -10.01 11.37 -1.81
CA ALA A 17 -11.36 11.82 -2.13
C ALA A 17 -12.01 12.68 -1.02
N GLY A 18 -11.32 12.90 0.10
CA GLY A 18 -11.83 13.61 1.28
C GLY A 18 -12.64 12.74 2.24
N GLY A 19 -12.67 11.43 2.03
CA GLY A 19 -13.42 10.48 2.84
C GLY A 19 -12.62 9.93 4.03
N VAL A 20 -13.35 9.33 4.96
CA VAL A 20 -12.81 8.57 6.10
C VAL A 20 -12.96 7.09 5.79
N PRO A 21 -11.86 6.32 5.67
CA PRO A 21 -11.90 4.86 5.55
C PRO A 21 -12.68 4.21 6.70
N LYS A 22 -13.51 3.20 6.40
CA LYS A 22 -14.31 2.51 7.42
C LYS A 22 -14.29 0.99 7.29
N TRP A 23 -14.39 0.48 6.06
CA TRP A 23 -14.54 -0.95 5.82
C TRP A 23 -13.67 -1.43 4.69
N PHE A 24 -13.05 -2.59 4.88
CA PHE A 24 -12.18 -3.22 3.90
C PHE A 24 -12.68 -4.62 3.55
N LEU A 25 -12.59 -4.97 2.26
CA LEU A 25 -12.77 -6.32 1.75
C LEU A 25 -11.47 -6.77 1.09
N ALA A 26 -11.04 -7.99 1.40
CA ALA A 26 -9.81 -8.56 0.87
C ALA A 26 -10.08 -9.84 0.08
N THR A 27 -9.83 -9.81 -1.23
CA THR A 27 -9.77 -11.02 -2.05
C THR A 27 -8.33 -11.49 -2.16
N LEU A 28 -8.07 -12.71 -1.70
CA LEU A 28 -6.74 -13.33 -1.66
C LEU A 28 -6.70 -14.51 -2.63
N LEU A 29 -5.83 -14.40 -3.62
CA LEU A 29 -5.48 -15.49 -4.54
C LEU A 29 -4.11 -16.02 -4.12
N LEU A 30 -4.08 -17.24 -3.61
CA LEU A 30 -2.88 -17.83 -3.02
C LEU A 30 -2.30 -18.91 -3.95
N PRO A 31 -0.97 -19.00 -4.12
CA PRO A 31 -0.37 -20.06 -4.92
C PRO A 31 -0.48 -21.41 -4.22
N GLU A 32 -0.46 -22.51 -4.97
CA GLU A 32 -0.46 -23.88 -4.42
C GLU A 32 0.73 -24.16 -3.50
N SER A 33 1.84 -23.43 -3.71
CA SER A 33 3.06 -23.55 -2.93
C SER A 33 3.02 -22.77 -1.61
N ILE A 34 1.92 -22.06 -1.30
CA ILE A 34 1.87 -21.26 -0.07
C ILE A 34 1.84 -22.16 1.16
N GLU A 35 2.64 -21.81 2.16
CA GLU A 35 2.64 -22.51 3.44
C GLU A 35 1.75 -21.78 4.45
N GLN A 36 1.16 -22.54 5.39
CA GLN A 36 0.30 -21.98 6.43
C GLN A 36 0.91 -20.79 7.19
N PRO A 37 2.20 -20.80 7.61
CA PRO A 37 2.79 -19.65 8.29
C PRO A 37 2.83 -18.38 7.42
N GLN A 38 2.97 -18.53 6.11
CA GLN A 38 2.94 -17.40 5.17
C GLN A 38 1.53 -16.85 5.01
N CYS A 39 0.51 -17.73 4.97
CA CYS A 39 -0.89 -17.33 5.02
C CYS A 39 -1.20 -16.55 6.30
N ASP A 40 -0.86 -17.12 7.47
CA ASP A 40 -1.14 -16.53 8.77
C ASP A 40 -0.50 -15.14 8.89
N ALA A 41 0.77 -15.00 8.49
CA ALA A 41 1.47 -13.72 8.46
C ALA A 41 0.77 -12.71 7.53
N LEU A 42 0.31 -13.14 6.36
CA LEU A 42 -0.41 -12.28 5.40
C LEU A 42 -1.72 -11.75 5.99
N PHE A 43 -2.51 -12.62 6.62
CA PHE A 43 -3.76 -12.23 7.27
C PHE A 43 -3.52 -11.31 8.47
N SER A 44 -2.53 -11.61 9.31
CA SER A 44 -2.13 -10.74 10.43
C SER A 44 -1.74 -9.34 9.94
N GLU A 45 -0.92 -9.24 8.87
CA GLU A 45 -0.56 -7.94 8.29
C GLU A 45 -1.79 -7.12 7.87
N ILE A 46 -2.80 -7.75 7.26
CA ILE A 46 -4.05 -7.08 6.85
C ILE A 46 -4.83 -6.61 8.08
N ILE A 47 -5.04 -7.49 9.06
CA ILE A 47 -5.82 -7.18 10.27
C ILE A 47 -5.17 -6.07 11.08
N ASP A 48 -3.85 -6.13 11.28
CA ASP A 48 -3.11 -5.13 12.02
C ASP A 48 -3.16 -3.77 11.32
N SER A 49 -3.04 -3.76 9.99
CA SER A 49 -3.11 -2.53 9.19
C SER A 49 -4.49 -1.90 9.23
N CYS A 50 -5.54 -2.71 9.11
CA CYS A 50 -6.92 -2.25 9.27
C CYS A 50 -7.14 -1.64 10.67
N THR A 51 -6.66 -2.33 11.71
CA THR A 51 -6.80 -1.90 13.11
C THR A 51 -6.09 -0.56 13.36
N GLN A 52 -4.87 -0.37 12.84
CA GLN A 52 -4.12 0.89 12.96
C GLN A 52 -4.85 2.09 12.33
N LEU A 53 -5.66 1.85 11.29
CA LEU A 53 -6.44 2.88 10.61
C LEU A 53 -7.88 3.01 11.12
N ASN A 54 -8.28 2.26 12.16
CA ASN A 54 -9.67 2.13 12.62
C ASN A 54 -10.64 1.69 11.50
N VAL A 55 -10.18 0.81 10.63
CA VAL A 55 -10.94 0.19 9.54
C VAL A 55 -11.33 -1.23 9.95
N SER A 56 -12.56 -1.63 9.67
CA SER A 56 -13.03 -3.00 9.88
C SER A 56 -12.83 -3.85 8.62
N LEU A 57 -12.14 -4.98 8.74
CA LEU A 57 -12.18 -6.03 7.70
C LEU A 57 -13.55 -6.71 7.76
N ILE A 58 -14.41 -6.49 6.76
CA ILE A 58 -15.82 -6.93 6.78
C ILE A 58 -16.14 -8.10 5.84
N GLY A 59 -15.17 -8.53 5.04
CA GLY A 59 -15.39 -9.64 4.12
C GLY A 59 -14.29 -9.78 3.09
N GLY A 60 -14.56 -10.59 2.07
CA GLY A 60 -13.59 -10.91 1.05
C GLY A 60 -13.81 -12.29 0.46
N HIS A 61 -12.80 -12.77 -0.27
CA HIS A 61 -12.73 -14.11 -0.81
C HIS A 61 -11.32 -14.65 -0.60
N THR A 62 -11.17 -15.95 -0.40
CA THR A 62 -9.84 -16.56 -0.31
C THR A 62 -9.87 -17.87 -1.05
N GLU A 63 -8.95 -18.03 -2.00
CA GLU A 63 -8.79 -19.25 -2.77
C GLU A 63 -7.34 -19.57 -3.02
N VAL A 64 -7.06 -20.87 -3.20
CA VAL A 64 -5.82 -21.33 -3.80
C VAL A 64 -6.04 -21.37 -5.31
N THR A 65 -5.24 -20.60 -6.04
CA THR A 65 -5.38 -20.41 -7.49
C THR A 65 -4.23 -21.12 -8.22
N LEU A 66 -4.57 -21.93 -9.22
CA LEU A 66 -3.59 -22.65 -10.04
C LEU A 66 -2.82 -21.68 -10.95
N GLY A 67 -1.53 -21.90 -11.13
CA GLY A 67 -0.71 -21.19 -12.12
C GLY A 67 -0.22 -19.81 -11.71
N ILE A 68 -0.36 -19.42 -10.44
CA ILE A 68 0.33 -18.26 -9.86
C ILE A 68 1.48 -18.71 -8.97
N ASP A 69 2.56 -17.92 -8.95
CA ASP A 69 3.80 -18.20 -8.21
C ASP A 69 3.92 -17.39 -6.91
N ARG A 70 2.96 -16.50 -6.65
CA ARG A 70 2.95 -15.59 -5.51
C ARG A 70 1.54 -15.19 -5.12
N PRO A 71 1.30 -14.85 -3.84
CA PRO A 71 0.03 -14.27 -3.41
C PRO A 71 -0.34 -12.98 -4.16
N ILE A 72 -1.61 -12.87 -4.56
CA ILE A 72 -2.21 -11.66 -5.11
C ILE A 72 -3.33 -11.21 -4.17
N ILE A 73 -3.35 -9.92 -3.85
CA ILE A 73 -4.35 -9.31 -2.97
C ILE A 73 -5.10 -8.28 -3.79
N LEU A 74 -6.42 -8.39 -3.80
CA LEU A 74 -7.31 -7.36 -4.31
C LEU A 74 -8.05 -6.75 -3.12
N GLY A 75 -7.79 -5.47 -2.88
CA GLY A 75 -8.47 -4.70 -1.85
C GLY A 75 -9.66 -3.95 -2.42
N THR A 76 -10.73 -3.87 -1.66
CA THR A 76 -11.81 -2.91 -1.91
C THR A 76 -12.13 -2.23 -0.60
N MET A 77 -12.08 -0.90 -0.58
CA MET A 77 -12.36 -0.13 0.62
C MET A 77 -13.56 0.78 0.42
N LEU A 78 -14.36 0.85 1.48
CA LEU A 78 -15.51 1.72 1.60
C LEU A 78 -15.22 2.72 2.72
N GLY A 79 -15.66 3.95 2.50
CA GLY A 79 -15.53 5.04 3.46
C GLY A 79 -16.71 5.98 3.36
N GLU A 80 -16.74 6.94 4.28
CA GLU A 80 -17.79 7.96 4.37
C GLU A 80 -17.20 9.33 4.10
N VAL A 81 -17.97 10.21 3.45
CA VAL A 81 -17.57 11.58 3.16
C VAL A 81 -18.78 12.48 3.21
N GLU A 82 -18.65 13.64 3.86
CA GLU A 82 -19.66 14.69 3.76
C GLU A 82 -19.58 15.31 2.35
N GLU A 83 -20.72 15.55 1.72
CA GLU A 83 -20.79 16.04 0.32
C GLU A 83 -19.90 17.29 0.08
N LYS A 84 -19.86 18.21 1.04
CA LYS A 84 -19.02 19.42 0.97
C LYS A 84 -17.50 19.17 1.03
N HIS A 85 -17.07 18.01 1.52
CA HIS A 85 -15.66 17.62 1.61
C HIS A 85 -15.24 16.69 0.46
N LEU A 86 -16.19 16.24 -0.36
CA LEU A 86 -15.91 15.35 -1.49
C LEU A 86 -15.04 16.07 -2.54
N THR A 87 -13.85 15.53 -2.74
CA THR A 87 -12.86 16.06 -3.67
C THR A 87 -12.86 15.26 -4.96
N TYR A 88 -12.90 15.97 -6.09
CA TYR A 88 -12.85 15.37 -7.42
C TYR A 88 -11.54 15.71 -8.10
N THR A 89 -11.03 14.78 -8.90
CA THR A 89 -9.92 15.03 -9.81
C THR A 89 -10.32 16.11 -10.84
N GLY A 90 -9.36 16.97 -11.21
CA GLY A 90 -9.54 17.96 -12.27
C GLY A 90 -10.17 19.31 -11.87
N LYS A 91 -10.31 19.60 -10.57
CA LYS A 91 -10.80 20.90 -10.09
C LYS A 91 -9.72 21.97 -9.86
N ALA A 92 -8.45 21.65 -10.10
CA ALA A 92 -7.36 22.62 -9.95
C ALA A 92 -7.49 23.77 -10.97
N GLN A 93 -7.20 24.99 -10.54
CA GLN A 93 -7.36 26.21 -11.32
C GLN A 93 -6.07 27.03 -11.38
N GLU A 94 -6.00 27.95 -12.34
CA GLU A 94 -4.92 28.94 -12.37
C GLU A 94 -4.92 29.76 -11.07
N GLY A 95 -3.75 29.87 -10.43
CA GLY A 95 -3.58 30.52 -9.14
C GLY A 95 -3.58 29.57 -7.93
N ASP A 96 -3.95 28.30 -8.10
CA ASP A 96 -3.85 27.31 -7.03
C ASP A 96 -2.39 27.00 -6.68
N SER A 97 -2.15 26.70 -5.41
CA SER A 97 -0.84 26.24 -4.93
C SER A 97 -0.75 24.71 -5.01
N ILE A 98 0.41 24.21 -5.45
CA ILE A 98 0.74 22.79 -5.38
C ILE A 98 1.56 22.55 -4.12
N VAL A 99 1.02 21.73 -3.20
CA VAL A 99 1.68 21.39 -1.94
C VAL A 99 2.08 19.92 -1.96
N LEU A 100 3.34 19.66 -1.68
CA LEU A 100 3.88 18.32 -1.47
C LEU A 100 4.31 18.19 -0.01
N THR A 101 3.83 17.15 0.68
CA THR A 101 4.02 17.02 2.13
C THR A 101 5.32 16.30 2.53
N LYS A 102 5.97 15.58 1.61
CA LYS A 102 7.25 14.84 1.80
C LYS A 102 8.04 14.81 0.48
N GLY A 103 8.99 13.88 0.31
CA GLY A 103 9.67 13.61 -0.95
C GLY A 103 8.77 12.99 -2.04
N ILE A 104 9.26 13.06 -3.29
CA ILE A 104 8.64 12.44 -4.46
C ILE A 104 9.18 11.00 -4.61
N SER A 105 8.34 10.08 -5.09
CA SER A 105 8.73 8.69 -5.41
C SER A 105 9.31 7.91 -4.23
N ILE A 106 8.92 8.23 -2.99
CA ILE A 106 9.36 7.58 -1.75
C ILE A 106 9.11 6.06 -1.83
N GLU A 107 7.89 5.66 -2.16
CA GLU A 107 7.49 4.26 -2.22
C GLU A 107 8.26 3.49 -3.30
N GLY A 108 8.27 3.99 -4.54
CA GLY A 108 8.97 3.35 -5.65
C GLY A 108 10.47 3.19 -5.37
N THR A 109 11.09 4.21 -4.77
CA THR A 109 12.49 4.15 -4.35
C THR A 109 12.72 3.06 -3.29
N SER A 110 11.84 2.97 -2.29
CA SER A 110 11.94 1.92 -1.27
C SER A 110 11.73 0.52 -1.82
N ILE A 111 10.82 0.35 -2.78
CA ILE A 111 10.55 -0.95 -3.41
C ILE A 111 11.79 -1.39 -4.21
N LEU A 112 12.34 -0.51 -5.06
CA LEU A 112 13.53 -0.82 -5.85
C LEU A 112 14.72 -1.20 -4.95
N ALA A 113 14.94 -0.44 -3.87
CA ALA A 113 16.02 -0.72 -2.92
C ALA A 113 15.88 -2.08 -2.22
N ARG A 114 14.65 -2.52 -1.95
CA ARG A 114 14.37 -3.79 -1.28
C ARG A 114 14.36 -4.98 -2.23
N GLU A 115 13.83 -4.81 -3.44
CA GLU A 115 13.60 -5.91 -4.37
C GLU A 115 14.75 -6.11 -5.35
N ARG A 116 15.45 -5.03 -5.76
CA ARG A 116 16.49 -5.06 -6.80
C ARG A 116 17.83 -4.41 -6.36
N PRO A 117 18.35 -4.68 -5.14
CA PRO A 117 19.57 -4.02 -4.66
C PRO A 117 20.80 -4.30 -5.54
N GLN A 118 20.94 -5.52 -6.07
CA GLN A 118 22.09 -5.86 -6.92
C GLN A 118 22.07 -5.10 -8.26
N GLU A 119 20.90 -5.02 -8.92
CA GLU A 119 20.76 -4.26 -10.16
C GLU A 119 21.06 -2.77 -9.94
N LEU A 120 20.70 -2.22 -8.78
CA LEU A 120 21.03 -0.84 -8.40
C LEU A 120 22.54 -0.64 -8.20
N LEU A 121 23.22 -1.57 -7.52
CA LEU A 121 24.68 -1.55 -7.36
C LEU A 121 25.39 -1.62 -8.72
N ASP A 122 24.97 -2.55 -9.57
CA ASP A 122 25.53 -2.74 -10.91
C ASP A 122 25.31 -1.50 -11.80
N SER A 123 24.23 -0.76 -11.55
CA SER A 123 23.92 0.51 -12.21
C SER A 123 24.66 1.73 -11.59
N GLY A 124 25.48 1.53 -10.56
CA GLY A 124 26.31 2.56 -9.94
C GLY A 124 25.69 3.28 -8.74
N VAL A 125 24.56 2.81 -8.20
CA VAL A 125 23.98 3.35 -6.97
C VAL A 125 24.79 2.86 -5.78
N SER A 126 25.29 3.77 -4.94
CA SER A 126 26.09 3.38 -3.77
C SER A 126 25.27 2.57 -2.74
N GLN A 127 25.92 1.61 -2.07
CA GLN A 127 25.31 0.80 -1.01
C GLN A 127 24.61 1.65 0.06
N ASN A 128 25.22 2.77 0.49
CA ASN A 128 24.65 3.66 1.50
C ASN A 128 23.27 4.23 1.09
N ILE A 129 23.13 4.60 -0.19
CA ILE A 129 21.85 5.09 -0.71
C ILE A 129 20.81 3.98 -0.67
N ILE A 130 21.17 2.77 -1.14
CA ILE A 130 20.26 1.62 -1.15
C ILE A 130 19.79 1.31 0.27
N ASP A 131 20.71 1.18 1.22
CA ASP A 131 20.41 0.85 2.62
C ASP A 131 19.45 1.87 3.23
N ARG A 132 19.73 3.17 3.04
CA ARG A 132 18.86 4.26 3.52
C ARG A 132 17.49 4.19 2.86
N SER A 133 17.43 3.98 1.55
CA SER A 133 16.20 3.92 0.78
C SER A 133 15.28 2.78 1.19
N THR A 134 15.81 1.68 1.73
CA THR A 134 14.96 0.59 2.25
C THR A 134 14.04 1.05 3.38
N GLN A 135 14.38 2.12 4.11
CA GLN A 135 13.61 2.60 5.28
C GLN A 135 12.56 3.66 4.92
N TYR A 136 12.47 4.08 3.66
CA TYR A 136 11.67 5.24 3.26
C TYR A 136 10.16 5.11 3.49
N LEU A 137 9.61 3.90 3.61
CA LEU A 137 8.19 3.71 3.92
C LEU A 137 7.83 4.09 5.36
N THR A 138 8.76 3.93 6.29
CA THR A 138 8.55 4.20 7.73
C THR A 138 9.27 5.45 8.19
N ASN A 139 10.40 5.77 7.56
CA ASN A 139 11.19 6.95 7.80
C ASN A 139 11.65 7.57 6.47
N PRO A 140 10.77 8.30 5.76
CA PRO A 140 11.09 8.94 4.49
C PRO A 140 12.09 10.10 4.58
N GLY A 141 12.51 10.48 5.79
CA GLY A 141 13.22 11.73 6.05
C GLY A 141 12.26 12.90 6.25
N ASP A 142 12.75 13.93 6.96
CA ASP A 142 12.08 15.22 7.11
C ASP A 142 12.31 16.12 5.88
#